data_AF-A0A1Y4JZK9-F1
#
_entry.id   AF-A0A1Y4JZK9-F1
#
_cell.length_a   1.000
_cell.length_b   1.000
_cell.length_c   1.000
_cell.angle_alpha   90.00
_cell.angle_beta   90.00
_cell.angle_gamma   90.00
#
_symmetry.space_group_name_H-M   'P 1'
#
loop_
_entity.id
_entity.type
_entity.pdbx_description
1 polymer ?
#
loop_
_entity_poly.entity_id
_entity_poly.type
_entity_poly.pdbx_seq_one_letter_code
_entity_poly.pdbx_strand_id
1 'polypeptide(L)'
;MEILKASRPYEDIYFEDPVENPDTPHFRVWFDDESMEAMLGKVANAIDRAQSLNAKAATARSDEDRAEVTQMMVHLQKRVIVAFIGADGYQRLLEWMGDGEAIDPAKYTSALGEVFAQFLMLLGRRATNEQLRACGLYYSQESAKTKAFLQAQRKAPSKVLQGGKKKHRK
;
A
#
# COMPACT_ATOMS: atom_id res chain seq x y z
N MET A 1 21.18 21.88 -20.37
CA MET A 1 20.34 20.95 -21.15
C MET A 1 19.44 20.26 -20.14
N GLU A 2 18.21 20.76 -19.95
CA GLU A 2 17.27 20.13 -19.03
C GLU A 2 16.73 18.86 -19.69
N ILE A 3 17.04 17.71 -19.09
CA ILE A 3 16.42 16.45 -19.47
C ILE A 3 14.97 16.55 -18.96
N LEU A 4 14.05 16.95 -19.84
CA LEU A 4 12.62 16.76 -19.62
C LEU A 4 12.40 15.26 -19.43
N LYS A 5 12.35 14.80 -18.17
CA LYS A 5 11.79 13.50 -17.84
C LYS A 5 10.30 13.59 -18.21
N ALA A 6 9.98 13.27 -19.45
CA ALA A 6 8.61 12.98 -19.86
C ALA A 6 8.20 11.64 -19.23
N SER A 7 8.12 11.61 -17.89
CA SER A 7 7.48 10.51 -17.18
C SER A 7 6.03 10.47 -17.64
N ARG A 8 5.57 9.29 -18.09
CA ARG A 8 4.16 9.08 -18.39
C ARG A 8 3.31 9.57 -17.22
N PRO A 9 2.15 10.21 -17.47
CA PRO A 9 1.27 10.71 -16.42
C PRO A 9 0.55 9.58 -15.67
N TYR A 10 0.91 8.32 -15.92
CA TYR A 10 0.37 7.16 -15.23
C TYR A 10 1.41 6.05 -15.08
N GLU A 11 1.13 5.11 -14.17
CA GLU A 11 1.81 3.83 -14.02
C GLU A 11 0.76 2.71 -14.03
N ASP A 12 1.04 1.65 -14.79
CA ASP A 12 0.25 0.43 -14.77
C ASP A 12 0.82 -0.48 -13.67
N ILE A 13 0.00 -0.80 -12.67
CA ILE A 13 0.38 -1.54 -11.47
C ILE A 13 -0.19 -2.95 -11.55
N TYR A 14 0.68 -3.92 -11.24
CA TYR A 14 0.38 -5.34 -11.11
C TYR A 14 0.83 -5.80 -9.73
N PHE A 15 0.10 -6.74 -9.12
CA PHE A 15 0.48 -7.29 -7.81
C PHE A 15 1.42 -8.50 -7.90
N GLU A 16 1.44 -9.16 -9.07
CA GLU A 16 2.40 -10.19 -9.45
C GLU A 16 2.98 -9.87 -10.84
N ASP A 17 4.01 -10.60 -11.26
CA ASP A 17 4.51 -10.48 -12.63
C ASP A 17 3.44 -10.99 -13.61
N PRO A 18 2.90 -10.14 -14.52
CA PRO A 18 1.86 -10.57 -15.46
C PRO A 18 2.35 -11.61 -16.48
N VAL A 19 3.66 -11.80 -16.65
CA VAL A 19 4.23 -12.88 -17.46
C VAL A 19 4.09 -14.24 -16.74
N GLU A 20 4.27 -14.25 -15.42
CA GLU A 20 4.14 -15.46 -14.60
C GLU A 20 2.69 -15.74 -14.20
N ASN A 21 1.90 -14.69 -13.95
CA ASN A 21 0.48 -14.76 -13.62
C ASN A 21 -0.33 -13.74 -14.47
N PRO A 22 -0.79 -14.15 -15.67
CA PRO A 22 -1.59 -13.28 -16.54
C PRO A 22 -2.91 -12.80 -15.93
N ASP A 23 -3.43 -13.50 -14.92
CA ASP A 23 -4.68 -13.17 -14.23
C ASP A 23 -4.47 -12.16 -13.08
N THR A 24 -3.23 -11.70 -12.85
CA THR A 24 -2.96 -10.69 -11.82
C THR A 24 -3.73 -9.39 -12.10
N PRO A 25 -4.37 -8.78 -11.08
CA PRO A 25 -5.09 -7.54 -11.26
C PRO A 25 -4.20 -6.42 -11.77
N HIS A 26 -4.69 -5.73 -12.80
CA HIS A 26 -4.07 -4.55 -13.40
C HIS A 26 -4.85 -3.29 -13.01
N PHE A 27 -4.11 -2.25 -12.59
CA PHE A 27 -4.65 -0.93 -12.30
C PHE A 27 -3.81 0.16 -12.95
N ARG A 28 -4.46 1.09 -13.64
CA ARG A 28 -3.81 2.32 -14.09
C ARG A 28 -3.95 3.39 -13.01
N VAL A 29 -2.82 3.89 -12.52
CA VAL A 29 -2.76 4.96 -11.52
C VAL A 29 -2.20 6.21 -12.17
N TRP A 30 -2.93 7.33 -12.06
CA TRP A 30 -2.56 8.62 -12.64
C TRP A 30 -1.73 9.46 -11.66
N PHE A 31 -0.76 10.17 -12.20
CA PHE A 31 0.22 11.01 -11.51
C PHE A 31 0.37 12.38 -12.20
N ASP A 32 -0.64 12.81 -12.96
CA ASP A 32 -0.78 14.23 -13.31
C ASP A 32 -1.02 15.09 -12.06
N ASP A 33 -0.88 16.41 -12.19
CA ASP A 33 -0.90 17.33 -11.05
C ASP A 33 -2.19 17.24 -10.22
N GLU A 34 -3.35 17.13 -10.87
CA GLU A 34 -4.65 16.99 -10.21
C GLU A 34 -4.75 15.66 -9.42
N SER A 35 -4.37 14.56 -10.06
CA SER A 35 -4.36 13.23 -9.43
C SER A 35 -3.38 13.18 -8.26
N MET A 36 -2.22 13.82 -8.41
CA MET A 36 -1.19 13.93 -7.38
C MET A 36 -1.70 14.70 -6.17
N GLU A 37 -2.29 15.88 -6.36
CA GLU A 37 -2.85 16.69 -5.27
C GLU A 37 -3.93 15.93 -4.49
N ALA A 38 -4.88 15.31 -5.22
CA ALA A 38 -5.95 14.53 -4.61
C ALA A 38 -5.42 13.30 -3.84
N MET A 39 -4.42 12.60 -4.38
CA MET A 39 -3.81 11.44 -3.73
C MET A 39 -3.02 11.84 -2.48
N LEU A 40 -2.22 12.90 -2.59
CA LEU A 40 -1.42 13.44 -1.51
C LEU A 40 -2.28 13.89 -0.32
N GLY A 41 -3.43 14.53 -0.56
CA GLY A 41 -4.37 14.89 0.50
C GLY A 41 -4.93 13.68 1.26
N LYS A 42 -5.18 12.56 0.57
CA LYS A 42 -5.69 11.31 1.19
C LYS A 42 -4.62 10.53 1.94
N VAL A 43 -3.37 10.60 1.46
CA VAL A 43 -2.23 9.82 1.95
C VAL A 43 -1.40 10.58 2.98
N ALA A 44 -1.62 11.89 3.13
CA ALA A 44 -0.99 12.71 4.16
C ALA A 44 -1.04 12.02 5.53
N ASN A 45 0.04 12.14 6.30
CA ASN A 45 0.27 11.55 7.63
C ASN A 45 0.19 10.01 7.72
N ALA A 46 0.06 9.27 6.61
CA ALA A 46 -0.12 7.83 6.65
C ALA A 46 1.06 7.10 7.31
N ILE A 47 2.29 7.57 7.09
CA ILE A 47 3.50 6.98 7.69
C ILE A 47 3.52 7.18 9.20
N ASP A 48 3.29 8.42 9.67
CA ASP A 48 3.28 8.73 11.10
C ASP A 48 2.20 7.93 11.84
N ARG A 49 1.01 7.81 11.24
CA ARG A 49 -0.07 6.97 11.78
C ARG A 49 0.32 5.49 11.81
N ALA A 50 0.92 4.96 10.74
CA ALA A 50 1.35 3.56 10.72
C ALA A 50 2.40 3.28 11.80
N GLN A 51 3.35 4.19 12.01
CA GLN A 51 4.36 4.08 13.08
C GLN A 51 3.73 4.14 14.47
N SER A 52 2.80 5.08 14.69
CA SER A 52 2.06 5.19 15.96
C SER A 52 1.25 3.92 16.26
N LEU A 53 0.54 3.38 15.26
CA LEU A 53 -0.24 2.15 15.41
C LEU A 53 0.66 0.93 15.66
N ASN A 54 1.81 0.82 15.00
CA ASN A 54 2.77 -0.25 15.29
C ASN A 54 3.31 -0.16 16.72
N ALA A 55 3.61 1.03 17.22
CA ALA A 55 4.03 1.23 18.60
C ALA A 55 2.92 0.81 19.58
N LYS A 56 1.67 1.21 19.32
CA LYS A 56 0.50 0.79 20.11
C LYS A 56 0.32 -0.73 20.11
N ALA A 57 0.41 -1.36 18.94
CA ALA A 57 0.30 -2.81 18.79
C ALA A 57 1.35 -3.55 19.63
N ALA A 58 2.59 -3.04 19.65
CA ALA A 58 3.68 -3.63 20.44
C ALA A 58 3.45 -3.54 21.96
N THR A 59 2.67 -2.54 22.41
CA THR A 59 2.36 -2.32 23.84
C THR A 59 1.00 -2.86 24.27
N ALA A 60 0.19 -3.38 23.34
CA ALA A 60 -1.18 -3.83 23.61
C ALA A 60 -1.20 -5.07 24.52
N ARG A 61 -1.92 -4.97 25.65
CA ARG A 61 -1.94 -5.99 26.71
C ARG A 61 -3.21 -6.83 26.73
N SER A 62 -4.31 -6.31 26.20
CA SER A 62 -5.57 -7.02 26.07
C SER A 62 -5.84 -7.41 24.61
N ASP A 63 -6.71 -8.40 24.41
CA ASP A 63 -7.18 -8.76 23.07
C ASP A 63 -8.06 -7.66 22.46
N GLU A 64 -8.75 -6.89 23.30
CA GLU A 64 -9.55 -5.73 22.90
C GLU A 64 -8.67 -4.60 22.33
N ASP A 65 -7.58 -4.25 23.02
CA ASP A 65 -6.60 -3.25 22.55
C ASP A 65 -5.98 -3.69 21.21
N ARG A 66 -5.68 -4.99 21.08
CA ARG A 66 -5.11 -5.54 19.85
C ARG A 66 -6.12 -5.44 18.71
N ALA A 67 -7.38 -5.81 18.95
CA ALA A 67 -8.44 -5.72 17.96
C ALA A 67 -8.68 -4.27 17.52
N GLU A 68 -8.70 -3.32 18.45
CA GLU A 68 -8.83 -1.89 18.13
C GLU A 68 -7.69 -1.42 17.23
N VAL A 69 -6.43 -1.70 17.61
CA VAL A 69 -5.26 -1.29 16.83
C VAL A 69 -5.26 -1.95 15.45
N THR A 70 -5.66 -3.22 15.35
CA THR A 70 -5.84 -3.92 14.06
C THR A 70 -6.86 -3.19 13.19
N GLN A 71 -8.02 -2.82 13.73
CA GLN A 71 -9.06 -2.11 12.96
C GLN A 71 -8.60 -0.73 12.51
N MET A 72 -7.86 0.00 13.35
CA MET A 72 -7.26 1.28 12.97
C MET A 72 -6.22 1.10 11.85
N MET A 73 -5.42 0.03 11.90
CA MET A 73 -4.44 -0.28 10.84
C MET A 73 -5.14 -0.63 9.53
N VAL A 74 -6.20 -1.45 9.57
CA VAL A 74 -7.02 -1.78 8.40
C VAL A 74 -7.58 -0.51 7.75
N HIS A 75 -8.14 0.41 8.55
CA HIS A 75 -8.67 1.67 8.03
C HIS A 75 -7.60 2.52 7.36
N LEU A 76 -6.41 2.60 7.97
CA LEU A 76 -5.29 3.33 7.41
C LEU A 76 -4.81 2.72 6.09
N GLN A 77 -4.67 1.39 6.04
CA GLN A 77 -4.26 0.65 4.84
C GLN A 77 -5.26 0.83 3.71
N LYS A 78 -6.56 0.62 4.00
CA LYS A 78 -7.65 0.85 3.05
C LYS A 78 -7.63 2.27 2.50
N ARG A 79 -7.50 3.29 3.36
CA ARG A 79 -7.45 4.70 2.94
C ARG A 79 -6.38 4.94 1.88
N VAL A 80 -5.17 4.45 2.11
CA VAL A 80 -4.06 4.65 1.17
C VAL A 80 -4.26 3.82 -0.09
N ILE A 81 -4.61 2.53 0.02
CA ILE A 81 -4.81 1.69 -1.17
C ILE A 81 -5.92 2.26 -2.07
N VAL A 82 -7.06 2.65 -1.49
CA VAL A 82 -8.18 3.28 -2.22
C VAL A 82 -7.76 4.61 -2.88
N ALA A 83 -6.81 5.35 -2.30
CA ALA A 83 -6.32 6.57 -2.93
C ALA A 83 -5.59 6.31 -4.26
N PHE A 84 -5.02 5.12 -4.46
CA PHE A 84 -4.30 4.74 -5.68
C PHE A 84 -5.21 4.04 -6.69
N ILE A 85 -5.97 3.03 -6.24
CA ILE A 85 -6.69 2.12 -7.14
C ILE A 85 -8.23 2.25 -7.04
N GLY A 86 -8.72 3.21 -6.25
CA GLY A 86 -10.15 3.40 -6.03
C GLY A 86 -10.79 2.35 -5.11
N ALA A 87 -12.07 2.55 -4.80
CA ALA A 87 -12.83 1.62 -3.95
C ALA A 87 -13.04 0.26 -4.65
N ASP A 88 -13.37 0.30 -5.94
CA ASP A 88 -13.56 -0.91 -6.75
C ASP A 88 -12.24 -1.68 -6.92
N GLY A 89 -11.13 -0.99 -7.10
CA GLY A 89 -9.82 -1.63 -7.18
C GLY A 89 -9.40 -2.25 -5.85
N TYR A 90 -9.71 -1.61 -4.71
CA TYR A 90 -9.51 -2.21 -3.40
C TYR A 90 -10.35 -3.49 -3.22
N GLN A 91 -11.62 -3.47 -3.64
CA GLN A 91 -12.47 -4.66 -3.58
C GLN A 91 -11.91 -5.80 -4.44
N ARG A 92 -11.50 -5.50 -5.68
CA ARG A 92 -10.86 -6.47 -6.57
C ARG A 92 -9.56 -7.03 -6.00
N LEU A 93 -8.76 -6.22 -5.31
CA LEU A 93 -7.57 -6.69 -4.59
C LEU A 93 -7.95 -7.70 -3.51
N LEU A 94 -8.97 -7.41 -2.68
CA LEU A 94 -9.39 -8.32 -1.62
C LEU A 94 -9.91 -9.65 -2.16
N GLU A 95 -10.70 -9.62 -3.24
CA GLU A 95 -11.21 -10.82 -3.91
C GLU A 95 -10.09 -11.63 -4.54
N TRP A 96 -9.13 -10.97 -5.20
CA TRP A 96 -7.98 -11.64 -5.78
C TRP A 96 -7.10 -12.32 -4.72
N MET A 97 -6.88 -11.66 -3.58
CA MET A 97 -6.14 -12.26 -2.45
C MET A 97 -6.86 -13.45 -1.81
N GLY A 98 -8.17 -13.62 -2.06
CA GLY A 98 -8.99 -14.72 -1.53
C GLY A 98 -9.53 -15.65 -2.61
N ASP A 99 -8.84 -15.73 -3.76
CA ASP A 99 -9.18 -16.65 -4.87
C ASP A 99 -10.64 -16.51 -5.36
N GLY A 100 -11.18 -15.29 -5.39
CA GLY A 100 -12.53 -14.97 -5.86
C GLY A 100 -13.52 -14.62 -4.75
N GLU A 101 -13.16 -14.83 -3.48
CA GLU A 101 -13.92 -14.33 -2.33
C GLU A 101 -13.11 -13.25 -1.60
N ALA A 102 -13.75 -12.14 -1.23
CA ALA A 102 -13.05 -11.06 -0.54
C ALA A 102 -12.50 -11.52 0.82
N ILE A 103 -11.18 -11.40 1.01
CA ILE A 103 -10.57 -11.67 2.31
C ILE A 103 -11.04 -10.67 3.38
N ASP A 104 -11.00 -11.08 4.65
CA ASP A 104 -11.16 -10.17 5.79
C ASP A 104 -9.85 -9.38 6.02
N PRO A 105 -9.82 -8.05 5.79
CA PRO A 105 -8.60 -7.26 5.93
C PRO A 105 -7.94 -7.35 7.31
N ALA A 106 -8.73 -7.56 8.38
CA ALA A 106 -8.21 -7.64 9.75
C ALA A 106 -7.29 -8.86 9.95
N LYS A 107 -7.50 -9.93 9.18
CA LYS A 107 -6.70 -11.16 9.21
C LYS A 107 -5.46 -11.09 8.31
N TYR A 108 -5.38 -10.10 7.42
CA TYR A 108 -4.35 -9.97 6.39
C TYR A 108 -3.62 -8.61 6.44
N THR A 109 -3.62 -7.96 7.60
CA THR A 109 -2.99 -6.65 7.81
C THR A 109 -1.51 -6.61 7.43
N SER A 110 -0.75 -7.71 7.56
CA SER A 110 0.64 -7.77 7.10
C SER A 110 0.74 -7.67 5.56
N ALA A 111 -0.03 -8.48 4.83
CA ALA A 111 0.00 -8.49 3.36
C ALA A 111 -0.54 -7.17 2.77
N LEU A 112 -1.64 -6.66 3.31
CA LEU A 112 -2.14 -5.32 2.96
C LEU A 112 -1.17 -4.21 3.36
N GLY A 113 -0.38 -4.43 4.42
CA GLY A 113 0.70 -3.55 4.84
C GLY A 113 1.82 -3.44 3.81
N GLU A 114 2.17 -4.54 3.13
CA GLU A 114 3.15 -4.54 2.04
C GLU A 114 2.64 -3.77 0.83
N VAL A 115 1.39 -3.98 0.43
CA VAL A 115 0.75 -3.22 -0.66
C VAL A 115 0.72 -1.73 -0.34
N PHE A 116 0.29 -1.38 0.88
CA PHE A 116 0.33 -0.02 1.42
C PHE A 116 1.72 0.60 1.30
N ALA A 117 2.77 -0.12 1.71
CA ALA A 117 4.14 0.36 1.66
C ALA A 117 4.64 0.56 0.22
N GLN A 118 4.32 -0.35 -0.69
CA GLN A 118 4.68 -0.23 -2.10
C GLN A 118 4.05 1.01 -2.75
N PHE A 119 2.77 1.29 -2.44
CA PHE A 119 2.12 2.51 -2.91
C PHE A 119 2.77 3.78 -2.35
N LEU A 120 3.11 3.82 -1.07
CA LEU A 120 3.84 4.96 -0.50
C LEU A 120 5.22 5.16 -1.17
N MET A 121 5.95 4.08 -1.45
CA MET A 121 7.21 4.16 -2.18
C MET A 121 7.02 4.66 -3.61
N LEU A 122 5.96 4.21 -4.29
CA LEU A 122 5.60 4.68 -5.62
C LEU A 122 5.32 6.18 -5.62
N LEU A 123 4.47 6.66 -4.71
CA LEU A 123 4.20 8.09 -4.54
C LEU A 123 5.48 8.88 -4.23
N GLY A 124 6.38 8.34 -3.40
CA GLY A 124 7.69 8.93 -3.18
C GLY A 124 8.50 9.13 -4.47
N ARG A 125 8.49 8.15 -5.38
CA ARG A 125 9.21 8.26 -6.66
C ARG A 125 8.57 9.23 -7.65
N ARG A 126 7.27 9.53 -7.49
CA ARG A 126 6.48 10.35 -8.41
C ARG A 126 6.26 11.79 -7.93
N ALA A 127 6.21 12.01 -6.62
CA ALA A 127 6.01 13.33 -6.03
C ALA A 127 7.29 14.16 -6.01
N THR A 128 7.14 15.48 -6.11
CA THR A 128 8.22 16.42 -5.85
C THR A 128 8.56 16.49 -4.36
N ASN A 129 9.75 16.95 -4.03
CA ASN A 129 10.17 17.18 -2.65
C ASN A 129 9.23 18.13 -1.88
N GLU A 130 8.70 19.15 -2.55
CA GLU A 130 7.77 20.10 -1.96
C GLU A 130 6.42 19.45 -1.64
N GLN A 131 5.86 18.70 -2.59
CA GLN A 131 4.65 17.90 -2.40
C GLN A 131 4.81 16.89 -1.24
N LEU A 132 5.95 16.20 -1.19
CA LEU A 132 6.25 15.29 -0.09
C LEU A 132 6.36 16.02 1.26
N ARG A 133 6.89 17.25 1.31
CA ARG A 133 6.96 18.03 2.56
C ARG A 133 5.58 18.45 3.02
N ALA A 134 4.78 18.97 2.11
CA ALA A 134 3.42 19.41 2.38
C ALA A 134 2.56 18.28 2.99
N CYS A 135 2.81 17.03 2.59
CA CYS A 135 2.04 15.88 3.05
C CYS A 135 2.69 15.06 4.18
N GLY A 136 3.80 15.56 4.76
CA GLY A 136 4.51 14.90 5.86
C GLY A 136 5.27 13.64 5.44
N LEU A 137 5.48 13.42 4.13
CA LEU A 137 6.20 12.26 3.58
C LEU A 137 7.68 12.57 3.28
N TYR A 138 8.12 13.83 3.31
CA TYR A 138 9.49 14.21 2.92
C TYR A 138 10.59 13.59 3.80
N TYR A 139 10.38 13.58 5.12
CA TYR A 139 11.32 12.90 6.03
C TYR A 139 11.33 11.38 5.86
N SER A 140 10.41 10.81 5.06
CA SER A 140 10.34 9.37 4.86
C SER A 140 11.37 8.85 3.84
N GLN A 141 11.82 9.64 2.87
CA GLN A 141 12.82 9.14 1.90
C GLN A 141 14.25 9.07 2.45
N GLU A 142 14.60 9.95 3.40
CA GLU A 142 15.94 9.95 4.02
C GLU A 142 15.97 9.36 5.43
N SER A 143 14.83 9.20 6.12
CA SER A 143 14.89 8.65 7.48
C SER A 143 15.14 7.14 7.46
N ALA A 144 16.13 6.72 8.26
CA ALA A 144 16.32 5.34 8.69
C ALA A 144 15.00 4.69 9.17
N LYS A 145 14.01 5.48 9.61
CA LYS A 145 12.69 5.03 10.06
C LYS A 145 11.82 4.42 8.95
N THR A 146 11.82 4.96 7.73
CA THR A 146 11.05 4.37 6.62
C THR A 146 11.72 3.11 6.10
N LYS A 147 13.05 3.15 5.97
CA LYS A 147 13.84 1.95 5.65
C LYS A 147 13.63 0.86 6.71
N ALA A 148 13.59 1.23 7.99
CA ALA A 148 13.30 0.32 9.10
C ALA A 148 11.85 -0.18 9.10
N PHE A 149 10.86 0.67 8.79
CA PHE A 149 9.46 0.27 8.65
C PHE A 149 9.27 -0.74 7.51
N LEU A 150 9.86 -0.46 6.33
CA LEU A 150 9.84 -1.37 5.18
C LEU A 150 10.59 -2.68 5.48
N GLN A 151 11.72 -2.61 6.18
CA GLN A 151 12.45 -3.80 6.63
C GLN A 151 11.67 -4.59 7.70
N ALA A 152 10.94 -3.92 8.59
CA ALA A 152 10.13 -4.57 9.61
C ALA A 152 8.91 -5.27 9.01
N GLN A 153 8.28 -4.69 7.99
CA GLN A 153 7.21 -5.36 7.24
C GLN A 153 7.74 -6.59 6.49
N ARG A 154 8.91 -6.49 5.84
CA ARG A 154 9.58 -7.63 5.18
C ARG A 154 9.99 -8.77 6.13
N LYS A 155 10.11 -8.50 7.43
CA LYS A 155 10.49 -9.49 8.46
C LYS A 155 9.29 -10.20 9.10
N ALA A 156 8.07 -9.70 8.91
CA ALA A 156 6.90 -10.51 9.19
C ALA A 156 6.89 -11.68 8.19
N PRO A 157 6.54 -12.91 8.60
CA PRO A 157 6.48 -14.04 7.67
C PRO A 157 5.44 -13.72 6.59
N SER A 158 5.94 -13.30 5.43
CA SER A 158 5.15 -13.17 4.23
C SER A 158 4.69 -14.57 3.88
N LYS A 159 3.43 -14.87 4.19
CA LYS A 159 2.67 -15.69 3.26
C LYS A 159 2.70 -14.89 1.98
N VAL A 160 3.60 -15.29 1.06
CA VAL A 160 3.56 -14.94 -0.36
C VAL A 160 2.10 -14.73 -0.71
N LEU A 161 1.76 -13.56 -1.27
CA LEU A 161 0.46 -13.32 -1.89
C LEU A 161 0.21 -14.53 -2.81
N GLN A 162 -0.51 -15.53 -2.31
CA GLN A 162 -0.86 -16.72 -3.08
C GLN A 162 -2.23 -16.40 -3.64
N GLY A 163 -2.27 -15.49 -4.61
CA GLY A 163 -3.46 -15.29 -5.44
C GLY A 163 -3.34 -16.23 -6.64
N GLY A 164 -4.21 -17.23 -6.73
CA GLY A 164 -4.37 -18.05 -7.92
C GLY A 164 -3.54 -19.33 -7.94
N LYS A 165 -3.90 -20.31 -7.10
CA LYS A 165 -3.58 -21.72 -7.39
C LYS A 165 -4.81 -22.62 -7.30
N LYS A 166 -5.60 -22.66 -8.37
CA LYS A 166 -6.24 -23.91 -8.83
C LYS A 166 -6.16 -24.03 -10.35
N LYS A 167 -5.04 -24.58 -10.83
CA LYS A 167 -5.00 -25.26 -12.14
C LYS A 167 -6.05 -26.38 -12.10
N HIS A 168 -7.20 -26.16 -12.70
CA HIS A 168 -8.11 -27.25 -13.06
C HIS A 168 -7.40 -28.09 -14.14
N ARG A 169 -6.71 -29.13 -13.70
CA ARG A 169 -6.30 -30.24 -14.55
C ARG A 169 -7.59 -30.98 -14.96
N LYS A 170 -7.96 -30.90 -16.23
CA LYS A 170 -8.68 -31.96 -16.92
C LYS A 170 -7.75 -32.52 -17.98
#